data_AF-A0A2N0NPP7-F1
#
_entry.id   AF-A0A2N0NPP7-F1
#
_cell.length_a   1.000
_cell.length_b   1.000
_cell.length_c   1.000
_cell.angle_alpha   90.00
_cell.angle_beta   90.00
_cell.angle_gamma   90.00
#
_symmetry.space_group_name_H-M   'P 1'
#
loop_
_entity.id
_entity.type
_entity.pdbx_description
1 polymer ?
#
loop_
_entity_poly.entity_id
_entity_poly.type
_entity_poly.pdbx_seq_one_letter_code
_entity_poly.pdbx_strand_id
1 'polypeptide(L)'
;MSSFIDGIRKITNSSHINPDEKICKTCNYKCCTKRFQQNFKSWTSDNNYIDKFIQDTQLSAHRDVKKALEWIPYNKLYNIKHIEENCYVANWIDGNILCWDRKNQIWIRRDQKMIVKLKKLNNPKAITLEFMDEIKIDYVFYGITHDPETKDYMMVLNERCKKCNIVCNAIHFQQNFKNWTS
;
A
#
# COMPACT_ATOMS: atom_id res chain seq x y z
N MET A 1 19.92 24.40 3.73
CA MET A 1 18.48 24.48 3.39
C MET A 1 18.38 25.18 2.04
N SER A 2 17.48 24.74 1.14
CA SER A 2 17.19 25.37 -0.18
C SER A 2 17.92 24.83 -1.43
N SER A 3 17.80 23.53 -1.73
CA SER A 3 17.90 23.08 -3.14
C SER A 3 17.04 21.86 -3.51
N PHE A 4 16.39 21.21 -2.55
CA PHE A 4 15.50 20.07 -2.82
C PHE A 4 14.02 20.46 -2.98
N ILE A 5 13.58 21.53 -2.30
CA ILE A 5 12.17 21.97 -2.30
C ILE A 5 11.79 22.70 -3.59
N ASP A 6 12.72 23.40 -4.24
CA ASP A 6 12.47 24.05 -5.54
C ASP A 6 12.36 23.06 -6.70
N GLY A 7 12.87 21.83 -6.53
CA GLY A 7 12.69 20.74 -7.49
C GLY A 7 11.28 20.17 -7.50
N ILE A 8 10.55 20.26 -6.39
CA ILE A 8 9.19 19.71 -6.25
C ILE A 8 8.14 20.73 -6.75
N ARG A 9 8.41 22.03 -6.65
CA ARG A 9 7.49 23.09 -7.09
C ARG A 9 7.41 23.30 -8.61
N LYS A 10 8.26 22.67 -9.42
CA LYS A 10 8.16 22.71 -10.89
C LYS A 10 7.32 21.59 -11.54
N ILE A 11 6.75 20.67 -10.75
CA ILE A 11 5.97 19.54 -11.30
C ILE A 11 4.45 19.78 -11.23
N THR A 12 3.98 20.82 -10.53
CA THR A 12 2.57 21.16 -10.45
C THR A 12 2.21 22.32 -11.37
N ASN A 13 2.27 22.08 -12.68
CA ASN A 13 1.49 22.80 -13.69
C ASN A 13 1.58 22.06 -15.04
N SER A 14 0.84 20.97 -15.16
CA SER A 14 0.28 20.54 -16.45
C SER A 14 -0.95 19.68 -16.15
N SER A 15 -2.10 20.34 -16.14
CA SER A 15 -3.31 19.79 -16.74
C SER A 15 -2.94 19.12 -18.09
N HIS A 16 -3.60 18.00 -18.39
CA HIS A 16 -3.36 17.09 -19.53
C HIS A 16 -2.30 16.00 -19.31
N ILE A 17 -2.58 15.06 -18.39
CA ILE A 17 -2.05 13.70 -18.53
C ILE A 17 -2.79 13.08 -19.73
N ASN A 18 -2.09 12.97 -20.86
CA ASN A 18 -2.61 12.20 -22.00
C ASN A 18 -2.64 10.70 -21.60
N PRO A 19 -3.81 10.07 -21.47
CA PRO A 19 -3.93 8.67 -21.05
C PRO A 19 -3.25 7.69 -22.02
N ASP A 20 -2.86 8.14 -23.22
CA ASP A 20 -2.19 7.33 -24.25
C ASP A 20 -0.66 7.27 -24.12
N GLU A 21 -0.03 8.05 -23.23
CA GLU A 21 1.42 7.99 -23.06
C GLU A 21 1.82 6.76 -22.24
N LYS A 22 1.85 5.59 -22.92
CA LYS A 22 2.19 4.27 -22.35
C LYS A 22 3.64 4.18 -21.81
N ILE A 23 4.51 5.12 -22.17
CA ILE A 23 5.93 5.14 -21.82
C ILE A 23 6.17 6.14 -20.68
N CYS A 24 6.92 5.73 -19.66
CA CYS A 24 7.35 6.63 -18.57
C CYS A 24 8.54 7.45 -19.03
N LYS A 25 8.42 8.79 -19.03
CA LYS A 25 9.50 9.72 -19.41
C LYS A 25 10.82 9.46 -18.66
N THR A 26 10.73 9.23 -17.35
CA THR A 26 11.90 8.95 -16.48
C THR A 26 12.57 7.61 -16.81
N CYS A 27 11.79 6.60 -17.20
CA CYS A 27 12.31 5.25 -17.41
C CYS A 27 12.62 4.93 -18.88
N ASN A 28 12.03 5.67 -19.81
CA ASN A 28 12.00 5.39 -21.25
C ASN A 28 11.43 3.99 -21.61
N TYR A 29 10.56 3.42 -20.75
CA TYR A 29 9.78 2.21 -21.01
C TYR A 29 8.47 2.19 -20.20
N LYS A 30 7.58 1.22 -20.45
CA LYS A 30 6.35 1.00 -19.65
C LYS A 30 6.70 0.39 -18.29
N CYS A 31 6.76 1.23 -17.26
CA CYS A 31 7.13 0.86 -15.89
C CYS A 31 5.89 0.73 -14.97
N CYS A 32 6.10 0.40 -13.69
CA CYS A 32 5.01 0.17 -12.73
C CYS A 32 4.18 1.44 -12.49
N THR A 33 4.80 2.61 -12.39
CA THR A 33 4.12 3.92 -12.31
C THR A 33 3.02 4.07 -13.37
N LYS A 34 3.36 3.82 -14.64
CA LYS A 34 2.40 3.96 -15.75
C LYS A 34 1.26 2.95 -15.68
N ARG A 35 1.49 1.77 -15.09
CA ARG A 35 0.45 0.75 -14.88
C ARG A 35 -0.48 1.13 -13.73
N PHE A 36 0.05 1.67 -12.64
CA PHE A 36 -0.78 2.17 -11.55
C PHE A 36 -1.68 3.32 -11.98
N GLN A 37 -1.16 4.26 -12.77
CA GLN A 37 -1.93 5.39 -13.30
C GLN A 37 -3.17 4.97 -14.09
N GLN A 38 -3.17 3.79 -14.72
CA GLN A 38 -4.32 3.26 -15.45
C GLN A 38 -5.51 2.97 -14.51
N ASN A 39 -5.24 2.68 -13.24
CA ASN A 39 -6.25 2.33 -12.24
C ASN A 39 -6.68 3.51 -11.36
N PHE A 40 -6.11 4.71 -11.54
CA PHE A 40 -6.44 5.87 -10.68
C PHE A 40 -7.91 6.29 -10.79
N LYS A 41 -8.55 5.99 -11.91
CA LYS A 41 -9.99 6.24 -12.12
C LYS A 41 -10.87 5.06 -11.67
N SER A 42 -10.26 3.92 -11.35
CA SER A 42 -10.96 2.67 -11.04
C SER A 42 -11.29 2.52 -9.55
N TRP A 43 -10.68 3.32 -8.70
CA TRP A 43 -10.94 3.34 -7.27
C TRP A 43 -10.74 4.75 -6.71
N THR A 44 -11.49 5.07 -5.67
CA THR A 44 -11.25 6.20 -4.76
C THR A 44 -11.58 5.73 -3.36
N SER A 45 -10.91 6.31 -2.38
CA SER A 45 -11.19 6.05 -0.97
C SER A 45 -12.30 6.94 -0.39
N ASP A 46 -12.85 7.87 -1.18
CA ASP A 46 -13.67 9.01 -0.74
C ASP A 46 -12.90 10.01 0.16
N ASN A 47 -11.56 9.94 0.17
CA ASN A 47 -10.71 10.88 0.88
C ASN A 47 -9.51 11.30 0.01
N ASN A 48 -9.54 12.55 -0.45
CA ASN A 48 -8.52 13.11 -1.33
C ASN A 48 -7.10 13.09 -0.74
N TYR A 49 -6.93 13.15 0.59
CA TYR A 49 -5.61 13.07 1.20
C TYR A 49 -5.05 11.64 1.13
N ILE A 50 -5.88 10.64 1.37
CA ILE A 50 -5.52 9.21 1.25
C ILE A 50 -5.27 8.85 -0.21
N ASP A 51 -6.17 9.25 -1.11
CA ASP A 51 -6.02 8.99 -2.55
C ASP A 51 -4.71 9.58 -3.07
N LYS A 52 -4.44 10.85 -2.75
CA LYS A 52 -3.19 11.50 -3.13
C LYS A 52 -1.98 10.79 -2.54
N PHE A 53 -2.01 10.44 -1.25
CA PHE A 53 -0.90 9.76 -0.61
C PHE A 53 -0.59 8.40 -1.26
N ILE A 54 -1.61 7.57 -1.50
CA ILE A 54 -1.45 6.28 -2.19
C ILE A 54 -0.92 6.50 -3.61
N GLN A 55 -1.50 7.44 -4.37
CA GLN A 55 -1.06 7.76 -5.73
C GLN A 55 0.39 8.24 -5.77
N ASP A 56 0.83 9.09 -4.83
CA ASP A 56 2.20 9.60 -4.76
C ASP A 56 3.21 8.44 -4.53
N THR A 57 2.87 7.46 -3.68
CA THR A 57 3.70 6.24 -3.51
C THR A 57 3.75 5.38 -4.78
N GLN A 58 2.62 5.23 -5.46
CA GLN A 58 2.51 4.47 -6.72
C GLN A 58 3.25 5.15 -7.88
N LEU A 59 3.23 6.48 -7.94
CA LEU A 59 3.96 7.27 -8.93
C LEU A 59 5.47 7.16 -8.75
N SER A 60 5.92 7.06 -7.51
CA SER A 60 7.34 6.88 -7.15
C SER A 60 7.86 5.45 -7.38
N ALA A 61 6.97 4.47 -7.52
CA ALA A 61 7.28 3.05 -7.62
C ALA A 61 7.64 2.61 -9.07
N HIS A 62 8.61 3.26 -9.70
CA HIS A 62 8.97 2.99 -11.10
C HIS A 62 9.37 1.54 -11.38
N ARG A 63 10.33 1.01 -10.61
CA ARG A 63 10.96 -0.31 -10.81
C ARG A 63 10.56 -1.33 -9.76
N ASP A 64 10.27 -0.87 -8.55
CA ASP A 64 9.99 -1.73 -7.40
C ASP A 64 8.56 -1.50 -6.92
N VAL A 65 7.71 -2.48 -7.18
CA VAL A 65 6.29 -2.44 -6.82
C VAL A 65 6.08 -2.49 -5.31
N LYS A 66 7.06 -2.98 -4.54
CA LYS A 66 6.98 -3.05 -3.07
C LYS A 66 6.99 -1.67 -2.41
N LYS A 67 7.37 -0.62 -3.15
CA LYS A 67 7.32 0.77 -2.68
C LYS A 67 5.93 1.40 -2.81
N ALA A 68 5.05 0.82 -3.63
CA ALA A 68 3.71 1.32 -3.85
C ALA A 68 2.78 0.82 -2.74
N LEU A 69 2.01 1.73 -2.16
CA LEU A 69 0.87 1.35 -1.33
C LEU A 69 -0.34 1.03 -2.20
N GLU A 70 -1.18 0.14 -1.69
CA GLU A 70 -2.44 -0.24 -2.31
C GLU A 70 -3.61 0.42 -1.60
N TRP A 71 -4.63 0.79 -2.38
CA TRP A 71 -5.97 0.86 -1.83
C TRP A 71 -6.52 -0.55 -1.71
N ILE A 72 -6.85 -0.98 -0.50
CA ILE A 72 -7.31 -2.33 -0.20
C ILE A 72 -8.80 -2.24 0.16
N PRO A 73 -9.72 -2.66 -0.73
CA PRO A 73 -11.14 -2.67 -0.42
C PRO A 73 -11.42 -3.49 0.84
N TYR A 74 -12.23 -2.95 1.75
CA TYR A 74 -12.45 -3.57 3.06
C TYR A 74 -13.06 -4.98 2.96
N ASN A 75 -13.87 -5.24 1.93
CA ASN A 75 -14.42 -6.58 1.65
C ASN A 75 -13.36 -7.63 1.22
N LYS A 76 -12.10 -7.24 1.03
CA LYS A 76 -10.97 -8.16 0.85
C LYS A 76 -10.36 -8.62 2.17
N LEU A 77 -10.83 -8.07 3.29
CA LEU A 77 -10.42 -8.42 4.64
C LEU A 77 -11.55 -9.22 5.31
N TYR A 78 -11.19 -10.30 6.00
CA TYR A 78 -12.15 -11.16 6.70
C TYR A 78 -11.56 -11.70 8.00
N ASN A 79 -12.42 -12.26 8.85
CA ASN A 79 -12.07 -12.71 10.20
C ASN A 79 -11.36 -11.60 11.00
N ILE A 80 -11.87 -10.36 10.89
CA ILE A 80 -11.32 -9.21 11.57
C ILE A 80 -11.56 -9.37 13.07
N LYS A 81 -10.48 -9.34 13.87
CA LYS A 81 -10.52 -9.50 15.32
C LYS A 81 -9.79 -8.34 15.98
N HIS A 82 -10.43 -7.72 16.97
CA HIS A 82 -9.80 -6.72 17.82
C HIS A 82 -8.68 -7.37 18.64
N ILE A 83 -7.51 -6.71 18.72
CA ILE A 83 -6.39 -7.14 19.55
C ILE A 83 -6.27 -6.21 20.76
N GLU A 84 -6.16 -4.91 20.48
CA GLU A 84 -5.98 -3.85 21.46
C GLU A 84 -6.50 -2.54 20.85
N GLU A 85 -6.48 -1.46 21.63
CA GLU A 85 -7.00 -0.17 21.19
C GLU A 85 -6.44 0.24 19.83
N ASN A 86 -7.34 0.50 18.88
CA ASN A 86 -7.02 0.93 17.51
C ASN A 86 -6.24 -0.11 16.66
N CYS A 87 -6.12 -1.35 17.13
CA CYS A 87 -5.36 -2.42 16.47
C CYS A 87 -6.19 -3.70 16.32
N TYR A 88 -6.23 -4.21 15.09
CA TYR A 88 -6.95 -5.41 14.72
C TYR A 88 -6.04 -6.37 13.95
N VAL A 89 -6.45 -7.63 13.85
CA VAL A 89 -5.88 -8.61 12.92
C VAL A 89 -6.94 -9.04 11.94
N ALA A 90 -6.57 -9.27 10.69
CA ALA A 90 -7.47 -9.74 9.65
C ALA A 90 -6.74 -10.69 8.70
N ASN A 91 -7.50 -11.48 7.95
CA ASN A 91 -6.99 -12.20 6.80
C ASN A 91 -7.23 -11.37 5.53
N TRP A 92 -6.21 -11.19 4.71
CA TRP A 92 -6.31 -10.51 3.42
C TRP A 92 -6.36 -11.52 2.27
N ILE A 93 -7.49 -11.55 1.54
CA ILE A 93 -7.78 -12.53 0.50
C ILE A 93 -6.73 -12.50 -0.62
N ASP A 94 -6.50 -11.31 -1.18
CA ASP A 94 -5.70 -11.18 -2.41
C ASP A 94 -4.20 -11.30 -2.14
N GLY A 95 -3.73 -10.95 -0.94
CA GLY A 95 -2.31 -10.80 -0.62
C GLY A 95 -1.66 -9.61 -1.36
N ASN A 96 -0.36 -9.42 -1.16
CA ASN A 96 0.33 -8.24 -1.71
C ASN A 96 0.74 -8.41 -3.18
N ILE A 97 0.81 -7.30 -3.92
CA ILE A 97 1.35 -7.31 -5.29
C ILE A 97 2.83 -7.76 -5.29
N LEU A 98 3.14 -8.76 -6.12
CA LEU A 98 4.50 -9.25 -6.35
C LEU A 98 5.14 -8.59 -7.57
N CYS A 99 4.46 -8.63 -8.72
CA CYS A 99 4.96 -8.08 -9.97
C CYS A 99 3.83 -7.92 -11.01
N TRP A 100 4.15 -7.33 -12.16
CA TRP A 100 3.23 -7.22 -13.29
C TRP A 100 3.51 -8.30 -14.33
N ASP A 101 2.47 -9.06 -14.68
CA ASP A 101 2.51 -9.95 -15.83
C ASP A 101 2.22 -9.14 -17.12
N ARG A 102 3.25 -9.01 -17.96
CA ARG A 102 3.15 -8.28 -19.24
C ARG A 102 2.30 -9.01 -20.27
N LYS A 103 2.23 -10.34 -20.24
CA LYS A 103 1.48 -11.14 -21.21
C LYS A 103 -0.01 -11.03 -20.92
N ASN A 104 -0.39 -11.27 -19.66
CA ASN A 104 -1.79 -11.29 -19.24
C ASN A 104 -2.32 -9.91 -18.83
N GLN A 105 -1.45 -8.90 -18.71
CA GLN A 105 -1.80 -7.55 -18.23
C GLN A 105 -2.51 -7.57 -16.87
N ILE A 106 -2.00 -8.37 -15.94
CA ILE A 106 -2.52 -8.49 -14.57
C ILE A 106 -1.40 -8.31 -13.54
N TRP A 107 -1.78 -7.86 -12.34
CA TRP A 107 -0.88 -7.89 -11.18
C TRP A 107 -0.84 -9.30 -10.61
N ILE A 108 0.35 -9.89 -10.58
CA ILE A 108 0.60 -11.15 -9.87
C ILE A 108 0.66 -10.84 -8.37
N ARG A 109 -0.08 -11.63 -7.61
CA ARG A 109 -0.19 -11.54 -6.15
C ARG A 109 0.61 -12.66 -5.49
N ARG A 110 1.09 -12.42 -4.27
CA ARG A 110 1.70 -13.44 -3.41
C ARG A 110 1.04 -13.43 -2.04
N ASP A 111 1.25 -14.49 -1.28
CA ASP A 111 0.80 -14.59 0.11
C ASP A 111 -0.74 -14.42 0.23
N GLN A 112 -1.49 -15.08 -0.65
CA GLN A 112 -2.96 -15.07 -0.60
C GLN A 112 -3.44 -15.60 0.75
N LYS A 113 -4.53 -15.02 1.27
CA LYS A 113 -5.07 -15.32 2.60
C LYS A 113 -4.08 -15.05 3.74
N MET A 114 -3.11 -14.15 3.54
CA MET A 114 -2.16 -13.79 4.59
C MET A 114 -2.82 -13.07 5.76
N ILE A 115 -2.25 -13.26 6.94
CA ILE A 115 -2.61 -12.52 8.14
C ILE A 115 -1.94 -11.14 8.10
N VAL A 116 -2.73 -10.10 8.35
CA VAL A 116 -2.30 -8.70 8.40
C VAL A 116 -2.78 -8.06 9.69
N LYS A 117 -2.03 -7.05 10.17
CA LYS A 117 -2.48 -6.14 11.21
C LYS A 117 -3.17 -4.94 10.57
N LEU A 118 -4.29 -4.52 11.14
CA LEU A 118 -4.95 -3.27 10.80
C LEU A 118 -4.72 -2.29 11.96
N LYS A 119 -4.19 -1.10 11.66
CA LYS A 119 -4.00 -0.05 12.65
C LYS A 119 -4.74 1.21 12.22
N LYS A 120 -5.65 1.69 13.07
CA LYS A 120 -6.47 2.86 12.79
C LYS A 120 -5.62 4.10 12.55
N LEU A 121 -6.02 4.89 11.55
CA LEU A 121 -5.41 6.14 11.16
C LEU A 121 -6.29 7.29 11.67
N ASN A 122 -5.97 7.80 12.87
CA ASN A 122 -6.79 8.80 13.56
C ASN A 122 -6.93 10.13 12.81
N ASN A 123 -5.94 10.49 11.99
CA ASN A 123 -6.00 11.69 11.16
C ASN A 123 -5.44 11.40 9.76
N PRO A 124 -6.32 11.17 8.76
CA PRO A 124 -5.92 10.99 7.37
C PRO A 124 -5.07 12.13 6.79
N LYS A 125 -5.18 13.37 7.32
CA LYS A 125 -4.38 14.52 6.86
C LYS A 125 -2.94 14.50 7.39
N ALA A 126 -2.69 13.74 8.45
CA ALA A 126 -1.36 13.63 9.06
C ALA A 126 -0.47 12.60 8.36
N ILE A 127 -0.96 11.91 7.33
CA ILE A 127 -0.17 10.92 6.61
C ILE A 127 0.85 11.63 5.70
N THR A 128 2.13 11.42 5.98
CA THR A 128 3.25 11.97 5.21
C THR A 128 4.25 10.88 4.86
N LEU A 129 5.25 11.22 4.04
CA LEU A 129 6.36 10.31 3.74
C LEU A 129 7.22 10.04 4.98
N GLU A 130 7.43 11.04 5.85
CA GLU A 130 8.16 10.83 7.12
C GLU A 130 7.43 9.82 8.01
N PHE A 131 6.10 9.96 8.16
CA PHE A 131 5.27 9.01 8.89
C PHE A 131 5.38 7.59 8.29
N MET A 132 5.40 7.47 6.96
CA MET A 132 5.57 6.19 6.28
C MET A 132 6.92 5.53 6.62
N ASP A 133 7.99 6.32 6.69
CA ASP A 133 9.33 5.83 6.96
C ASP A 133 9.49 5.35 8.41
N GLU A 134 8.84 6.01 9.37
CA GLU A 134 8.75 5.54 10.75
C GLU A 134 8.03 4.18 10.84
N ILE A 135 6.87 4.04 10.20
CA ILE A 135 6.10 2.79 10.18
C ILE A 135 6.92 1.65 9.55
N LYS A 136 7.69 1.94 8.50
CA LYS A 136 8.52 0.96 7.82
C LYS A 136 9.69 0.43 8.65
N ILE A 137 9.98 0.96 9.84
CA ILE A 137 11.03 0.41 10.70
C ILE A 137 10.61 -0.96 11.20
N ASP A 138 9.42 -1.05 11.80
CA ASP A 138 8.91 -2.28 12.42
C ASP A 138 7.94 -3.06 11.53
N TYR A 139 7.42 -2.44 10.47
CA TYR A 139 6.38 -3.04 9.63
C TYR A 139 6.71 -3.06 8.14
N VAL A 140 6.09 -4.00 7.45
CA VAL A 140 5.81 -3.88 6.02
C VAL A 140 4.44 -3.23 5.88
N PHE A 141 4.39 -2.09 5.19
CA PHE A 141 3.18 -1.31 4.97
C PHE A 141 2.66 -1.59 3.56
N TYR A 142 1.52 -2.28 3.45
CA TYR A 142 0.97 -2.70 2.16
C TYR A 142 0.02 -1.69 1.55
N GLY A 143 -0.75 -1.00 2.39
CA GLY A 143 -1.84 -0.19 1.88
C GLY A 143 -2.78 0.31 2.96
N ILE A 144 -3.85 0.95 2.52
CA ILE A 144 -4.87 1.54 3.39
C ILE A 144 -6.23 0.96 3.01
N THR A 145 -7.08 0.78 4.01
CA THR A 145 -8.48 0.38 3.85
C THR A 145 -9.40 1.36 4.57
N HIS A 146 -10.68 1.33 4.23
CA HIS A 146 -11.72 2.15 4.87
C HIS A 146 -12.88 1.24 5.27
N ASP A 147 -13.13 1.17 6.56
CA ASP A 147 -14.26 0.43 7.10
C ASP A 147 -15.56 1.21 6.84
N PRO A 148 -16.50 0.66 6.04
CA PRO A 148 -17.73 1.35 5.69
C PRO A 148 -18.70 1.51 6.85
N GLU A 149 -18.58 0.71 7.92
CA GLU A 149 -19.45 0.76 9.10
C GLU A 149 -18.96 1.84 10.08
N THR A 150 -17.68 1.76 10.48
CA THR A 150 -17.09 2.68 11.46
C THR A 150 -16.60 3.99 10.85
N LYS A 151 -16.47 4.04 9.51
CA LYS A 151 -15.85 5.14 8.74
C LYS A 151 -14.36 5.34 9.05
N ASP A 152 -13.74 4.34 9.67
CA ASP A 152 -12.34 4.40 10.04
C ASP A 152 -11.44 4.03 8.86
N TYR A 153 -10.41 4.86 8.64
CA TYR A 153 -9.29 4.50 7.79
C TYR A 153 -8.29 3.68 8.60
N MET A 154 -7.78 2.60 8.02
CA MET A 154 -6.82 1.71 8.67
C MET A 154 -5.66 1.40 7.75
N MET A 155 -4.45 1.43 8.32
CA MET A 155 -3.26 0.92 7.66
C MET A 155 -3.27 -0.60 7.67
N VAL A 156 -2.91 -1.23 6.56
CA VAL A 156 -2.74 -2.67 6.41
C VAL A 156 -1.25 -3.00 6.47
N LEU A 157 -0.85 -3.69 7.54
CA LEU A 157 0.53 -3.90 7.94
C LEU A 157 0.85 -5.39 8.12
N ASN A 158 2.13 -5.75 8.05
CA ASN A 158 2.64 -7.01 8.60
C ASN A 158 3.95 -6.76 9.33
N GLU A 159 4.23 -7.57 10.35
CA GLU A 159 5.42 -7.41 11.18
C GLU A 159 6.68 -7.68 10.36
N ARG A 160 7.66 -6.80 10.51
CA ARG A 160 8.98 -7.02 9.97
C ARG A 160 9.83 -7.74 11.01
N CYS A 161 10.45 -8.84 10.61
CA CYS A 161 11.40 -9.52 11.45
C CYS A 161 12.63 -8.63 11.63
N LYS A 162 12.92 -8.20 12.86
CA LYS A 162 14.09 -7.33 13.16
C LYS A 162 15.42 -7.98 12.75
N LYS A 163 15.49 -9.33 12.78
CA LYS A 163 16.67 -10.09 12.37
C LYS A 163 16.82 -10.18 10.85
N CYS A 164 15.73 -10.41 10.13
CA CYS A 164 15.77 -10.64 8.68
C CYS A 164 15.46 -9.38 7.85
N ASN A 165 14.98 -8.31 8.49
CA ASN A 165 14.46 -7.09 7.87
C ASN A 165 13.38 -7.35 6.80
N ILE A 166 12.65 -8.47 6.91
CA ILE A 166 11.57 -8.89 6.01
C ILE A 166 10.46 -9.58 6.83
N VAL A 167 9.29 -9.80 6.22
CA VAL A 167 8.35 -10.82 6.71
C VAL A 167 8.98 -12.18 6.41
N CYS A 168 9.22 -12.99 7.45
CA CYS A 168 9.84 -14.31 7.30
C CYS A 168 8.94 -15.41 7.87
N ASN A 169 9.25 -16.66 7.55
CA ASN A 169 8.45 -17.83 7.95
C ASN A 169 8.23 -17.91 9.46
N ALA A 170 9.19 -17.46 10.29
CA ALA A 170 9.01 -17.44 11.74
C ALA A 170 7.82 -16.57 12.17
N ILE A 171 7.64 -15.40 11.56
CA ILE A 171 6.48 -14.52 11.80
C ILE A 171 5.20 -15.19 11.31
N HIS A 172 5.23 -15.80 10.12
CA HIS A 172 4.07 -16.53 9.60
C HIS A 172 3.64 -17.69 10.50
N PHE A 173 4.57 -18.46 11.03
CA PHE A 173 4.25 -19.54 11.97
C PHE A 173 3.72 -18.98 13.29
N GLN A 174 4.33 -17.90 13.81
CA GLN A 174 3.85 -17.21 15.02
C GLN A 174 2.40 -16.76 14.92
N GLN A 175 2.03 -16.17 13.79
CA GLN A 175 0.66 -15.72 13.53
C GLN A 175 -0.34 -16.89 13.45
N ASN A 176 0.12 -18.07 13.00
CA ASN A 176 -0.72 -19.25 12.83
C ASN A 176 -0.83 -20.15 14.08
N PHE A 177 0.09 -20.06 15.06
CA PHE A 177 0.01 -20.88 16.28
C PHE A 177 -1.31 -20.70 17.04
N LYS A 178 -1.91 -19.50 17.02
CA LYS A 178 -3.21 -19.25 17.65
C LYS A 178 -4.38 -20.01 17.01
N ASN A 179 -4.21 -20.53 15.80
CA ASN A 179 -5.21 -21.33 15.08
C ASN A 179 -4.91 -22.84 15.14
N TRP A 180 -3.80 -23.26 15.76
CA TRP A 180 -3.34 -24.66 15.79
C TRP A 180 -3.70 -25.41 17.07
N THR A 181 -4.49 -24.83 17.97
CA THR A 181 -4.99 -25.55 19.14
C THR A 181 -6.03 -26.59 18.68
N SER A 182 -5.67 -27.86 18.88
CA SER A 182 -6.50 -29.06 18.65
C SER A 182 -7.62 -29.16 19.68
#